data_AF-A0A351KVW8-F1
#
_entry.id   AF-A0A351KVW8-F1
#
_cell.length_a   1.000
_cell.length_b   1.000
_cell.length_c   1.000
_cell.angle_alpha   90.00
_cell.angle_beta   90.00
_cell.angle_gamma   90.00
#
_symmetry.space_group_name_H-M   'P 1'
#
loop_
_entity.id
_entity.type
_entity.pdbx_description
1 polymer ?
#
loop_
_entity_poly.entity_id
_entity_poly.type
_entity_poly.pdbx_seq_one_letter_code
_entity_poly.pdbx_strand_id
1 'polypeptide(L)'
;MIQTLLPHPTSSHSAELWHIQSRLQSNEKGLELFYQIKGDSSRLAIPEPHGEARRLDHLWQETCCELFLRRQNESTDYLEFNFAPSGHWAFYRLSGYRAALERPEVGDSPVIKTQIEAGETSLEAKIPWSMIKHHLQGSFPLEAGLSV
;
A
#
# COMPACT_ATOMS: atom_id res chain seq x y z
N MET A 1 0.93 3.07 -15.22
CA MET A 1 -0.16 4.04 -15.48
C MET A 1 -0.37 4.85 -14.22
N ILE A 2 -0.63 6.16 -14.32
CA ILE A 2 -1.01 7.00 -13.16
C ILE A 2 -2.53 6.90 -13.00
N GLN A 3 -3.01 6.74 -11.77
CA GLN A 3 -4.41 6.67 -11.42
C GLN A 3 -4.71 7.69 -10.31
N THR A 4 -5.79 8.44 -10.45
CA THR A 4 -6.30 9.30 -9.36
C THR A 4 -7.16 8.43 -8.45
N LEU A 5 -6.87 8.46 -7.15
CA LEU A 5 -7.68 7.76 -6.16
C LEU A 5 -8.89 8.63 -5.80
N LEU A 6 -10.07 8.03 -5.84
CA LEU A 6 -11.30 8.70 -5.50
C LEU A 6 -11.67 8.37 -4.06
N PRO A 7 -12.18 9.36 -3.29
CA PRO A 7 -12.69 9.09 -1.96
C PRO A 7 -13.83 8.08 -2.03
N HIS A 8 -13.95 7.24 -1.00
CA HIS A 8 -15.10 6.37 -0.87
C HIS A 8 -16.39 7.22 -0.87
N PRO A 9 -17.50 6.77 -1.47
CA PRO A 9 -18.75 7.55 -1.54
C PRO A 9 -19.32 7.99 -0.19
N THR A 10 -18.90 7.35 0.90
CA THR A 10 -19.31 7.67 2.27
C THR A 10 -18.31 8.55 3.03
N SER A 11 -17.20 8.95 2.40
CA SER A 11 -16.25 9.88 2.99
C SER A 11 -16.92 11.23 3.20
N SER A 12 -16.71 11.83 4.36
CA SER A 12 -17.20 13.18 4.64
C SER A 12 -16.48 14.22 3.75
N HIS A 13 -17.02 15.43 3.67
CA HIS A 13 -16.56 16.56 2.84
C HIS A 13 -15.06 16.93 2.93
N SER A 14 -14.28 16.30 3.81
CA SER A 14 -12.82 16.43 3.85
C SER A 14 -12.11 15.87 2.61
N ALA A 15 -12.79 15.04 1.81
CA ALA A 15 -12.22 14.45 0.60
C ALA A 15 -11.84 15.47 -0.48
N GLU A 16 -12.51 16.62 -0.54
CA GLU A 16 -12.22 17.68 -1.52
C GLU A 16 -10.89 18.40 -1.23
N LEU A 17 -10.34 18.21 -0.03
CA LEU A 17 -9.10 18.85 0.42
C LEU A 17 -7.85 18.07 0.00
N TRP A 18 -8.03 16.86 -0.52
CA TRP A 18 -6.93 15.96 -0.86
C TRP A 18 -6.98 15.59 -2.34
N HIS A 19 -5.84 15.69 -3.01
CA HIS A 19 -5.66 15.14 -4.34
C HIS A 19 -4.64 14.01 -4.29
N ILE A 20 -5.12 12.79 -4.50
CA ILE A 20 -4.29 11.59 -4.35
C ILE A 20 -4.10 10.92 -5.71
N GLN A 21 -2.85 10.74 -6.09
CA GLN A 21 -2.47 10.01 -7.29
C GLN A 21 -1.58 8.83 -6.93
N SER A 22 -1.70 7.76 -7.69
CA SER A 22 -0.87 6.57 -7.53
C SER A 22 -0.36 6.08 -8.88
N ARG A 23 0.78 5.40 -8.86
CA ARG A 23 1.35 4.73 -10.03
C ARG A 23 1.90 3.39 -9.59
N LEU A 24 1.50 2.34 -10.30
CA LEU A 24 2.06 1.01 -10.16
C LEU A 24 2.79 0.62 -11.45
N GLN A 25 3.99 0.07 -11.31
CA GLN A 25 4.79 -0.49 -12.39
C GLN A 25 5.42 -1.81 -11.94
N SER A 26 5.64 -2.71 -12.89
CA SER A 26 6.43 -3.92 -12.69
C SER A 26 7.77 -3.81 -13.42
N ASN A 27 8.79 -4.45 -12.87
CA ASN A 27 10.09 -4.63 -13.51
C ASN A 27 10.63 -6.02 -13.17
N GLU A 28 11.88 -6.31 -13.53
CA GLU A 28 12.51 -7.62 -13.29
C GLU A 28 12.68 -7.95 -11.79
N LYS A 29 12.80 -6.94 -10.92
CA LYS A 29 13.03 -7.09 -9.48
C LYS A 29 11.74 -7.22 -8.70
N GLY A 30 10.66 -6.60 -9.16
CA GLY A 30 9.43 -6.55 -8.40
C GLY A 30 8.40 -5.56 -8.92
N LEU A 31 7.57 -5.09 -7.98
CA LEU A 31 6.65 -3.98 -8.18
C LEU A 31 7.23 -2.69 -7.60
N GLU A 32 7.00 -1.59 -8.28
CA GLU A 32 7.29 -0.24 -7.82
C GLU A 32 6.00 0.57 -7.77
N LEU A 33 5.71 1.10 -6.59
CA LEU A 33 4.57 1.95 -6.31
C LEU A 33 5.04 3.35 -5.98
N PHE A 34 4.25 4.32 -6.42
CA PHE A 34 4.39 5.71 -6.03
C PHE A 34 3.02 6.26 -5.69
N TYR A 35 2.88 6.88 -4.54
CA TYR A 35 1.72 7.64 -4.10
C TYR A 35 2.12 9.11 -3.93
N GLN A 36 1.27 10.01 -4.40
CA GLN A 36 1.35 11.44 -4.15
C GLN A 36 0.04 11.87 -3.50
N ILE A 37 0.14 12.46 -2.31
CA ILE A 37 -0.97 12.96 -1.51
C ILE A 37 -0.78 14.47 -1.39
N LYS A 38 -1.54 15.24 -2.15
CA LYS A 38 -1.53 16.71 -2.09
C LYS A 38 -2.59 17.21 -1.13
N GLY A 39 -2.20 18.14 -0.27
CA GLY A 39 -3.00 18.72 0.80
C GLY A 39 -2.11 19.10 1.99
N ASP A 40 -2.68 19.73 3.01
CA ASP A 40 -1.92 20.15 4.20
C ASP A 40 -1.41 18.94 4.98
N SER A 41 -0.13 18.59 4.82
CA SER A 41 0.48 17.38 5.40
C SER A 41 0.45 17.37 6.93
N SER A 42 0.29 18.53 7.60
CA SER A 42 0.14 18.59 9.06
C SER A 42 -1.16 17.93 9.55
N ARG A 43 -2.10 17.66 8.65
CA ARG A 43 -3.38 17.01 8.93
C ARG A 43 -3.34 15.50 8.71
N LEU A 44 -2.22 14.95 8.22
CA LEU A 44 -2.02 13.52 8.12
C LEU A 44 -1.63 12.95 9.50
N ALA A 45 -2.18 11.79 9.83
CA ALA A 45 -1.81 11.06 11.04
C ALA A 45 -0.53 10.26 10.75
N ILE A 46 0.62 10.95 10.76
CA ILE A 46 1.93 10.34 10.54
C ILE A 46 2.68 10.35 11.87
N PRO A 47 3.01 9.18 12.46
CA PRO A 47 3.86 9.15 13.63
C PRO A 47 5.29 9.57 13.25
N GLU A 48 5.99 10.19 14.18
CA GLU A 48 7.41 10.50 14.02
C GLU A 48 8.19 9.21 13.68
N PRO A 49 9.16 9.26 12.74
CA PRO A 49 9.97 8.10 12.40
C PRO A 49 10.78 7.63 13.60
N HIS A 50 10.31 6.61 14.30
CA HIS A 50 11.00 6.04 15.45
C HIS A 50 11.87 4.85 15.03
N GLY A 51 13.04 5.16 14.46
CA GLY A 51 14.09 4.18 14.19
C GLY A 51 13.92 3.39 12.89
N GLU A 52 14.32 2.12 12.90
CA GLU A 52 14.36 1.28 11.70
C GLU A 52 12.95 0.88 11.24
N ALA A 53 12.79 0.75 9.92
CA ALA A 53 11.58 0.20 9.30
C ALA A 53 11.30 -1.21 9.84
N ARG A 54 10.04 -1.48 10.18
CA ARG A 54 9.60 -2.72 10.84
C ARG A 54 8.27 -3.18 10.28
N ARG A 55 8.06 -4.49 10.32
CA ARG A 55 6.77 -5.10 9.99
C ARG A 55 5.83 -5.04 11.19
N LEU A 56 4.83 -4.18 11.15
CA LEU A 56 3.87 -3.94 12.24
C LEU A 56 2.44 -4.23 11.78
N ASP A 57 1.58 -4.60 12.73
CA ASP A 57 0.15 -4.73 12.45
C ASP A 57 -0.57 -3.39 12.69
N HIS A 58 -1.82 -3.31 12.25
CA HIS A 58 -2.73 -2.19 12.56
C HIS A 58 -2.31 -0.81 12.01
N LEU A 59 -1.45 -0.76 11.00
CA LEU A 59 -1.03 0.50 10.37
C LEU A 59 -2.18 1.32 9.77
N TRP A 60 -3.30 0.68 9.42
CA TRP A 60 -4.51 1.34 8.90
C TRP A 60 -5.23 2.24 9.92
N GLN A 61 -4.80 2.24 11.19
CA GLN A 61 -5.30 3.18 12.19
C GLN A 61 -4.67 4.58 12.06
N GLU A 62 -3.61 4.69 11.26
CA GLU A 62 -2.89 5.91 10.92
C GLU A 62 -2.92 6.13 9.40
N THR A 63 -2.26 7.17 8.89
CA THR A 63 -2.10 7.33 7.45
C THR A 63 -1.21 6.21 6.90
N CYS A 64 -1.74 5.37 6.01
CA CYS A 64 -0.97 4.38 5.26
C CYS A 64 -1.46 4.25 3.83
N CYS A 65 -0.56 3.97 2.89
CA CYS A 65 -0.91 3.63 1.50
C CYS A 65 -1.03 2.11 1.37
N GLU A 66 -2.08 1.63 0.71
CA GLU A 66 -2.37 0.19 0.63
C GLU A 66 -2.35 -0.29 -0.82
N LEU A 67 -1.85 -1.51 -1.01
CA LEU A 67 -1.89 -2.28 -2.25
C LEU A 67 -2.57 -3.62 -1.99
N PHE A 68 -3.63 -3.89 -2.77
CA PHE A 68 -4.26 -5.20 -2.83
C PHE A 68 -3.88 -5.88 -4.12
N LEU A 69 -3.36 -7.10 -4.05
CA LEU A 69 -3.02 -7.92 -5.21
C LEU A 69 -3.80 -9.21 -5.19
N ARG A 70 -4.53 -9.49 -6.27
CA ARG A 70 -5.22 -10.77 -6.46
C ARG A 70 -4.94 -11.33 -7.84
N ARG A 71 -5.19 -12.64 -7.98
CA ARG A 71 -5.23 -13.27 -9.30
C ARG A 71 -6.50 -12.84 -10.02
N GLN A 72 -6.35 -12.42 -11.28
CA GLN A 72 -7.50 -12.09 -12.09
C GLN A 72 -8.34 -13.36 -12.35
N ASN A 73 -9.67 -13.25 -12.21
CA ASN A 73 -10.65 -14.29 -12.58
C ASN A 73 -10.58 -15.67 -11.89
N GLU A 74 -9.71 -15.88 -10.89
CA GLU A 74 -9.52 -17.22 -10.30
C GLU A 74 -9.85 -17.34 -8.81
N SER A 75 -9.77 -16.27 -8.03
CA SER A 75 -9.86 -16.37 -6.58
C SER A 75 -10.33 -15.08 -5.90
N THR A 76 -11.01 -15.26 -4.77
CA THR A 76 -11.28 -14.19 -3.80
C THR A 76 -10.08 -13.92 -2.89
N ASP A 77 -9.10 -14.82 -2.85
CA ASP A 77 -7.87 -14.64 -2.09
C ASP A 77 -7.07 -13.47 -2.65
N TYR A 78 -6.53 -12.66 -1.76
CA TYR A 78 -5.66 -11.55 -2.11
C TYR A 78 -4.55 -11.36 -1.08
N LEU A 79 -3.48 -10.73 -1.56
CA LEU A 79 -2.43 -10.18 -0.74
C LEU A 79 -2.72 -8.71 -0.46
N GLU A 80 -2.46 -8.29 0.77
CA GLU A 80 -2.58 -6.89 1.19
C GLU A 80 -1.24 -6.41 1.71
N PHE A 81 -0.79 -5.28 1.20
CA PHE A 81 0.39 -4.57 1.67
C PHE A 81 -0.01 -3.19 2.15
N ASN A 82 0.40 -2.83 3.37
CA ASN A 82 0.18 -1.49 3.91
C ASN A 82 1.53 -0.82 4.14
N PHE A 83 1.69 0.40 3.64
CA PHE A 83 2.93 1.18 3.67
C PHE A 83 2.68 2.48 4.44
N ALA A 84 3.22 2.60 5.64
CA ALA A 84 3.12 3.83 6.41
C ALA A 84 4.20 4.84 5.96
N PRO A 85 3.91 6.15 5.93
CA PRO A 85 4.90 7.21 5.69
C PRO A 85 6.11 7.15 6.64
N SER A 86 5.94 6.59 7.84
CA SER A 86 7.03 6.31 8.80
C SER A 86 8.03 5.24 8.34
N GLY A 87 7.73 4.51 7.26
CA GLY A 87 8.54 3.40 6.76
C GLY A 87 8.16 2.04 7.36
N HIS A 88 7.25 1.99 8.33
CA HIS A 88 6.66 0.73 8.76
C HIS A 88 5.77 0.13 7.68
N TRP A 89 5.62 -1.19 7.70
CA TRP A 89 4.83 -1.90 6.71
C TRP A 89 4.09 -3.08 7.31
N ALA A 90 3.02 -3.50 6.63
CA ALA A 90 2.31 -4.72 6.92
C ALA A 90 2.17 -5.57 5.65
N PHE A 91 2.01 -6.87 5.83
CA PHE A 91 1.78 -7.80 4.74
C PHE A 91 0.87 -8.92 5.22
N TYR A 92 -0.24 -9.10 4.52
CA TYR A 92 -1.26 -10.07 4.87
C TYR A 92 -1.69 -10.89 3.66
N ARG A 93 -2.23 -12.06 3.95
CA ARG A 93 -3.02 -12.85 3.02
C ARG A 93 -4.43 -12.98 3.58
N LEU A 94 -5.43 -12.75 2.73
CA LEU A 94 -6.83 -12.92 3.07
C LEU A 94 -7.47 -13.82 2.03
N SER A 95 -8.42 -14.66 2.43
CA SER A 95 -9.19 -15.53 1.52
C SER A 95 -10.38 -14.82 0.85
N GLY A 96 -10.64 -13.58 1.24
CA GLY A 96 -11.75 -12.77 0.74
C GLY A 96 -11.95 -11.52 1.57
N TYR A 97 -12.86 -10.66 1.10
CA TYR A 97 -13.17 -9.39 1.78
C TYR A 97 -13.64 -9.64 3.21
N ARG A 98 -12.96 -9.02 4.18
CA ARG A 98 -13.19 -9.20 5.65
C ARG A 98 -13.07 -10.64 6.14
N ALA A 99 -12.39 -11.51 5.41
CA ALA A 99 -12.05 -12.83 5.89
C ALA A 99 -11.03 -12.76 7.04
N ALA A 100 -10.75 -13.91 7.66
CA ALA A 100 -9.67 -14.00 8.65
C ALA A 100 -8.33 -13.60 8.01
N LEU A 101 -7.59 -12.76 8.74
CA LEU A 101 -6.30 -12.25 8.31
C LEU A 101 -5.21 -13.26 8.65
N GLU A 102 -4.44 -13.66 7.64
CA GLU A 102 -3.23 -14.44 7.81
C GLU A 102 -2.01 -13.54 7.68
N ARG A 103 -0.98 -13.80 8.49
CA ARG A 103 0.29 -13.06 8.48
C ARG A 103 1.42 -13.99 8.04
N PRO A 104 1.68 -14.16 6.72
CA PRO A 104 2.67 -15.12 6.23
C PRO A 104 4.08 -14.75 6.69
N GLU A 105 4.96 -15.76 6.85
CA GLU A 105 6.40 -15.51 6.96
C GLU A 105 6.95 -14.90 5.68
N VAL A 106 7.92 -14.00 5.81
CA VAL A 106 8.55 -13.29 4.70
C VAL A 106 10.05 -13.24 4.94
N GLY A 107 10.83 -13.63 3.94
CA GLY A 107 12.30 -13.57 3.99
C GLY A 107 12.89 -12.23 3.57
N ASP A 108 12.06 -11.37 2.95
CA ASP A 108 12.43 -10.05 2.44
C ASP A 108 11.48 -8.97 2.98
N SER A 109 11.87 -7.71 2.81
CA SER A 109 11.08 -6.53 3.15
C SER A 109 10.94 -5.59 1.95
N PRO A 110 9.83 -4.83 1.85
CA PRO A 110 9.76 -3.75 0.89
C PRO A 110 10.75 -2.64 1.27
N VAL A 111 11.17 -1.85 0.28
CA VAL A 111 11.89 -0.60 0.51
C VAL A 111 10.90 0.54 0.39
N ILE A 112 10.79 1.36 1.45
CA ILE A 112 9.88 2.50 1.50
C ILE A 112 10.69 3.78 1.60
N LYS A 113 10.33 4.77 0.79
CA LYS A 113 10.87 6.12 0.87
C LYS A 113 9.72 7.11 0.92
N THR A 114 9.80 8.04 1.85
CA THR A 114 8.78 9.06 2.06
C THR A 114 9.41 10.44 1.97
N GLN A 115 8.72 11.37 1.33
CA GLN A 115 9.02 12.80 1.41
C GLN A 115 7.77 13.53 1.91
N ILE A 116 7.94 14.36 2.94
CA ILE A 116 6.85 15.12 3.56
C ILE A 116 7.20 16.60 3.43
N GLU A 117 6.36 17.32 2.72
CA GLU A 117 6.40 18.77 2.56
C GLU A 117 5.06 19.36 3.00
N ALA A 118 5.00 20.65 3.30
CA ALA A 118 3.81 21.27 3.91
C ALA A 118 2.50 21.08 3.11
N GLY A 119 2.57 20.98 1.79
CA GLY A 119 1.41 20.81 0.90
C GLY A 119 1.37 19.48 0.13
N GLU A 120 2.36 18.62 0.33
CA GLU A 120 2.47 17.36 -0.41
C GLU A 120 3.24 16.32 0.40
N THR A 121 2.70 15.10 0.45
CA THR A 121 3.42 13.92 0.92
C THR A 121 3.53 12.93 -0.24
N SER A 122 4.73 12.38 -0.46
CA SER A 122 4.94 11.30 -1.42
C SER A 122 5.53 10.06 -0.76
N LEU A 123 5.12 8.89 -1.26
CA LEU A 123 5.58 7.58 -0.79
C LEU A 123 5.92 6.70 -1.99
N GLU A 124 7.16 6.23 -2.05
CA GLU A 124 7.63 5.19 -2.97
C GLU A 124 7.77 3.87 -2.20
N ALA A 125 7.18 2.79 -2.72
CA ALA A 125 7.37 1.44 -2.19
C ALA A 125 7.87 0.50 -3.28
N LYS A 126 8.95 -0.24 -3.01
CA LYS A 126 9.46 -1.30 -3.89
C LYS A 126 9.26 -2.64 -3.23
N ILE A 127 8.48 -3.51 -3.87
CA ILE A 127 8.12 -4.84 -3.38
C ILE A 127 8.87 -5.88 -4.22
N PRO A 128 9.81 -6.66 -3.66
CA PRO A 128 10.50 -7.69 -4.41
C PRO A 128 9.56 -8.83 -4.81
N TRP A 129 9.80 -9.46 -5.97
CA TRP A 129 8.97 -10.58 -6.45
C TRP A 129 8.91 -11.77 -5.49
N SER A 130 9.94 -11.98 -4.66
CA SER A 130 9.99 -13.02 -3.64
C SER A 130 8.84 -12.92 -2.64
N MET A 131 8.40 -11.70 -2.29
CA MET A 131 7.26 -11.46 -1.41
C MET A 131 5.89 -11.74 -2.06
N ILE A 132 5.83 -11.86 -3.39
CA ILE A 132 4.56 -12.04 -4.12
C ILE A 132 4.46 -13.48 -4.64
N LYS A 133 5.48 -13.94 -5.39
CA LYS A 133 5.47 -15.23 -6.09
C LYS A 133 5.44 -16.43 -5.16
N HIS A 134 5.92 -16.28 -3.92
CA HIS A 134 5.83 -17.36 -2.92
C HIS A 134 4.37 -17.61 -2.49
N HIS A 135 3.51 -16.60 -2.56
CA HIS A 135 2.13 -16.65 -2.08
C HIS A 135 1.09 -16.65 -3.20
N LEU A 136 1.46 -16.24 -4.41
CA LEU A 136 0.66 -16.35 -5.62
C LEU A 136 1.40 -17.26 -6.61
N GLN A 137 1.04 -18.56 -6.61
CA GLN A 137 1.59 -19.55 -7.56
C GLN A 137 0.93 -19.40 -8.94
N GLY A 138 1.71 -19.63 -10.00
CA GLY A 138 1.26 -19.57 -11.41
C GLY A 138 1.61 -18.27 -12.13
N SER A 139 1.47 -18.28 -13.47
CA SER A 139 1.81 -17.15 -14.35
C SER A 139 0.52 -16.60 -14.99
N PHE A 140 -0.15 -15.67 -14.33
CA PHE A 140 -1.41 -15.07 -14.79
C PHE A 140 -1.45 -13.59 -14.45
N PRO A 141 -2.25 -12.76 -15.16
CA PRO A 141 -2.33 -11.33 -14.88
C PRO A 141 -2.78 -11.08 -13.44
N LEU A 142 -2.08 -10.17 -12.77
CA LEU A 142 -2.44 -9.69 -11.44
C LEU A 142 -3.40 -8.51 -11.58
N GLU A 143 -4.40 -8.47 -10.71
CA GLU A 143 -5.25 -7.30 -10.52
C GLU A 143 -4.80 -6.57 -9.26
N ALA A 144 -4.71 -5.24 -9.36
CA ALA A 144 -4.24 -4.39 -8.28
C ALA A 144 -5.32 -3.36 -7.88
N GLY A 145 -5.58 -3.27 -6.57
CA GLY A 145 -6.32 -2.17 -5.94
C GLY A 145 -5.38 -1.29 -5.14
N LEU A 146 -5.64 0.01 -5.09
CA LEU A 146 -4.80 1.00 -4.40
C LEU A 146 -5.69 1.92 -3.54
N SER A 147 -5.28 2.19 -2.30
CA SER A 147 -5.96 3.11 -1.37
C SER A 147 -4.96 3.86 -0.48
N VAL A 148 -5.46 4.89 0.21
CA VAL A 148 -4.80 5.70 1.24
C VAL A 148 -5.82 6.01 2.33
#